data_AF-A4Z2P6-F1
#
_entry.id   AF-A4Z2P6-F1
#
_cell.length_a   1.000
_cell.length_b   1.000
_cell.length_c   1.000
_cell.angle_alpha   90.00
_cell.angle_beta   90.00
_cell.angle_gamma   90.00
#
_symmetry.space_group_name_H-M   'P 1'
#
loop_
_entity.id
_entity.type
_entity.pdbx_description
1 polymer ?
#
loop_
_entity_poly.entity_id
_entity_poly.type
_entity_poly.pdbx_seq_one_letter_code
_entity_poly.pdbx_strand_id
1 'polypeptide(L)'
;MLAGPWQVRPATASSALIAASTQAVGGLEMCRSKQGKELYNCVADVLDRLASNIGAANVPETQRALQTAATGLRAATSKAQAVSAIARCQSVISGYLKQVRAAGDRYVPGLGDTGLISISGVLSRAIQLIQSKG
;
A
#
# COMPACT_ATOMS: atom_id res chain seq x y z
N MET A 1 24.87 -23.60 -27.53
CA MET A 1 25.10 -23.13 -26.14
C MET A 1 24.02 -22.12 -25.81
N LEU A 2 23.17 -22.43 -24.82
CA LEU A 2 21.91 -21.75 -24.51
C LEU A 2 22.17 -20.48 -23.68
N ALA A 3 21.87 -19.29 -24.23
CA ALA A 3 21.79 -18.05 -23.48
C ALA A 3 20.41 -17.96 -22.80
N GLY A 4 20.38 -18.15 -21.48
CA GLY A 4 19.15 -18.06 -20.69
C GLY A 4 18.69 -16.60 -20.52
N PRO A 5 17.40 -16.27 -20.71
CA PRO A 5 16.88 -14.92 -20.55
C PRO A 5 16.68 -14.59 -19.07
N TRP A 6 17.76 -14.28 -18.35
CA TRP A 6 17.66 -13.81 -16.98
C TRP A 6 17.40 -12.29 -16.94
N GLN A 7 16.15 -11.97 -16.62
CA GLN A 7 15.74 -10.90 -15.69
C GLN A 7 15.91 -9.43 -16.10
N VAL A 8 14.92 -8.95 -16.87
CA VAL A 8 14.59 -7.50 -16.99
C VAL A 8 13.42 -7.11 -16.06
N ARG A 9 13.23 -7.80 -14.92
CA ARG A 9 12.00 -7.67 -14.09
C ARG A 9 12.04 -6.89 -12.75
N PRO A 10 13.11 -6.17 -12.32
CA PRO A 10 13.03 -5.31 -11.11
C PRO A 10 12.42 -3.92 -11.37
N ALA A 11 12.71 -3.31 -12.53
CA ALA A 11 12.27 -1.95 -12.84
C ALA A 11 10.75 -1.84 -13.04
N THR A 12 10.13 -2.87 -13.63
CA THR A 12 8.69 -2.91 -13.97
C THR A 12 7.79 -3.10 -12.76
N ALA A 13 8.21 -3.87 -11.75
CA ALA A 13 7.43 -4.04 -10.53
C ALA A 13 7.45 -2.77 -9.67
N SER A 14 8.63 -2.13 -9.55
CA SER A 14 8.79 -0.85 -8.86
C SER A 14 7.98 0.26 -9.52
N SER A 15 8.00 0.36 -10.85
CA SER A 15 7.21 1.35 -11.59
C SER A 15 5.70 1.10 -11.48
N ALA A 16 5.26 -0.18 -11.47
CA ALA A 16 3.87 -0.53 -11.22
C ALA A 16 3.41 -0.13 -9.80
N LEU A 17 4.23 -0.39 -8.78
CA LEU A 17 3.98 0.02 -7.39
C LEU A 17 3.90 1.55 -7.25
N ILE A 18 4.81 2.28 -7.91
CA ILE A 18 4.82 3.75 -7.93
C ILE A 18 3.57 4.27 -8.63
N ALA A 19 3.23 3.75 -9.82
CA ALA A 19 2.05 4.17 -10.57
C ALA A 19 0.76 3.90 -9.78
N ALA A 20 0.64 2.72 -9.17
CA ALA A 20 -0.49 2.38 -8.32
C ALA A 20 -0.57 3.30 -7.09
N SER A 21 0.57 3.64 -6.48
CA SER A 21 0.63 4.59 -5.36
C SER A 21 0.18 6.00 -5.79
N THR A 22 0.62 6.48 -6.95
CA THR A 22 0.19 7.78 -7.50
C THR A 22 -1.31 7.82 -7.75
N GLN A 23 -1.89 6.76 -8.31
CA GLN A 23 -3.34 6.63 -8.46
C GLN A 23 -4.06 6.63 -7.11
N ALA A 24 -3.51 5.94 -6.10
CA ALA A 24 -4.06 5.91 -4.76
C ALA A 24 -4.03 7.30 -4.10
N VAL A 25 -2.95 8.08 -4.28
CA VAL A 25 -2.90 9.48 -3.82
C VAL A 25 -4.00 10.31 -4.47
N GLY A 26 -4.21 10.18 -5.79
CA GLY A 26 -5.32 10.85 -6.48
C GLY A 26 -6.70 10.46 -5.91
N GLY A 27 -6.89 9.18 -5.60
CA GLY A 27 -8.09 8.68 -4.93
C GLY A 27 -8.29 9.26 -3.52
N LEU A 28 -7.22 9.37 -2.72
CA LEU A 28 -7.26 9.97 -1.39
C LEU A 28 -7.64 11.46 -1.45
N GLU A 29 -7.17 12.20 -2.45
CA GLU A 29 -7.58 13.60 -2.64
C GLU A 29 -9.08 13.72 -2.93
N MET A 30 -9.67 12.79 -3.69
CA MET A 30 -11.13 12.74 -3.88
C MET A 30 -11.89 12.41 -2.58
N CYS A 31 -11.28 11.68 -1.65
CA CYS A 31 -11.87 11.41 -0.34
C CYS A 31 -11.88 12.65 0.59
N ARG A 32 -11.15 13.74 0.27
CA ARG A 32 -11.06 14.94 1.14
C ARG A 32 -12.38 15.67 1.36
N SER A 33 -13.34 15.51 0.45
CA SER A 33 -14.68 16.07 0.59
C SER A 33 -15.59 15.27 1.54
N LYS A 34 -15.18 14.06 1.93
CA LYS A 34 -15.94 13.15 2.80
C LYS A 34 -15.50 13.26 4.26
N GLN A 35 -16.36 12.83 5.18
CA GLN A 35 -16.11 12.88 6.63
C GLN A 35 -16.63 11.61 7.33
N GLY A 36 -16.12 11.35 8.55
CA GLY A 36 -16.58 10.24 9.38
C GLY A 36 -16.55 8.88 8.67
N LYS A 37 -17.66 8.12 8.73
CA LYS A 37 -17.73 6.78 8.14
C LYS A 37 -17.58 6.77 6.62
N GLU A 38 -18.11 7.77 5.92
CA GLU A 38 -17.96 7.87 4.47
C GLU A 38 -16.50 8.10 4.06
N LEU A 39 -15.75 8.86 4.86
CA LEU A 39 -14.32 9.02 4.66
C LEU A 39 -13.60 7.68 4.81
N TYR A 40 -13.90 6.92 5.88
CA TYR A 40 -13.24 5.64 6.12
C TYR A 40 -13.52 4.64 4.99
N ASN A 41 -14.76 4.57 4.51
CA ASN A 41 -15.14 3.74 3.37
C ASN A 41 -14.42 4.17 2.08
N CYS A 42 -14.33 5.48 1.81
CA CYS A 42 -13.61 5.99 0.64
C CYS A 42 -12.12 5.63 0.68
N VAL A 43 -11.47 5.80 1.84
CA VAL A 43 -10.08 5.37 2.02
C VAL A 43 -9.94 3.86 1.87
N ALA A 44 -10.89 3.06 2.39
CA ALA A 44 -10.89 1.61 2.21
C ALA A 44 -10.95 1.20 0.73
N ASP A 45 -11.80 1.84 -0.07
CA ASP A 45 -11.91 1.57 -1.50
C ASP A 45 -10.62 1.93 -2.25
N VAL A 46 -9.95 3.01 -1.85
CA VAL A 46 -8.63 3.37 -2.38
C VAL A 46 -7.59 2.30 -2.05
N LEU A 47 -7.56 1.79 -0.82
CA LEU A 47 -6.63 0.73 -0.41
C LEU A 47 -6.90 -0.60 -1.12
N ASP A 48 -8.16 -0.96 -1.37
CA ASP A 48 -8.50 -2.17 -2.13
C ASP A 48 -8.12 -2.07 -3.61
N ARG A 49 -8.32 -0.89 -4.23
CA ARG A 49 -7.86 -0.64 -5.59
C ARG A 49 -6.34 -0.69 -5.66
N LEU A 50 -5.64 -0.11 -4.69
CA LEU A 50 -4.19 -0.21 -4.58
C LEU A 50 -3.75 -1.68 -4.46
N ALA A 51 -4.38 -2.45 -3.58
CA ALA A 51 -4.09 -3.87 -3.41
C ALA A 51 -4.30 -4.67 -4.72
N SER A 52 -5.36 -4.36 -5.46
CA SER A 52 -5.67 -5.01 -6.74
C SER A 52 -4.64 -4.66 -7.82
N ASN A 53 -4.23 -3.39 -7.90
CA ASN A 53 -3.26 -2.90 -8.87
C ASN A 53 -1.85 -3.49 -8.65
N ILE A 54 -1.48 -3.77 -7.39
CA ILE A 54 -0.18 -4.36 -7.07
C ILE A 54 -0.19 -5.89 -7.10
N GLY A 55 -1.36 -6.53 -7.24
CA GLY A 55 -1.46 -8.00 -7.30
C GLY A 55 -0.65 -8.62 -8.46
N ALA A 56 -0.51 -7.89 -9.57
CA ALA A 56 0.33 -8.29 -10.71
C ALA A 56 1.85 -8.19 -10.43
N ALA A 57 2.25 -7.49 -9.36
CA ALA A 57 3.64 -7.29 -8.99
C ALA A 57 4.21 -8.41 -8.11
N ASN A 58 3.51 -9.52 -7.86
CA ASN A 58 3.96 -10.63 -7.00
C ASN A 58 4.29 -10.20 -5.54
N VAL A 59 3.47 -9.31 -4.96
CA VAL A 59 3.65 -8.82 -3.58
C VAL A 59 2.48 -9.23 -2.66
N PRO A 60 2.19 -10.53 -2.50
CA PRO A 60 0.95 -11.01 -1.90
C PRO A 60 0.78 -10.55 -0.44
N GLU A 61 1.85 -10.38 0.32
CA GLU A 61 1.78 -9.93 1.70
C GLU A 61 1.43 -8.45 1.81
N THR A 62 1.97 -7.62 0.91
CA THR A 62 1.61 -6.19 0.83
C THR A 62 0.15 -6.06 0.40
N GLN A 63 -0.28 -6.84 -0.59
CA GLN A 63 -1.68 -6.88 -1.02
C GLN A 63 -2.61 -7.27 0.14
N ARG A 64 -2.28 -8.34 0.88
CA ARG A 64 -3.07 -8.82 2.02
C ARG A 64 -3.12 -7.80 3.16
N ALA A 65 -2.01 -7.12 3.44
CA ALA A 65 -1.96 -6.06 4.45
C ALA A 65 -2.89 -4.90 4.10
N LEU A 66 -2.90 -4.47 2.83
CA LEU A 66 -3.78 -3.41 2.33
C LEU A 66 -5.26 -3.81 2.40
N GLN A 67 -5.61 -5.02 1.98
CA GLN A 67 -7.00 -5.53 2.09
C GLN A 67 -7.46 -5.64 3.54
N THR A 68 -6.56 -6.05 4.44
CA THR A 68 -6.84 -6.09 5.88
C THR A 68 -7.10 -4.69 6.43
N ALA A 69 -6.31 -3.70 6.00
CA ALA A 69 -6.52 -2.30 6.36
C ALA A 69 -7.87 -1.77 5.84
N ALA A 70 -8.19 -2.05 4.58
CA ALA A 70 -9.47 -1.67 3.97
C ALA A 70 -10.65 -2.28 4.73
N THR A 71 -10.58 -3.56 5.08
CA THR A 71 -11.60 -4.24 5.90
C THR A 71 -11.71 -3.60 7.28
N GLY A 72 -10.58 -3.30 7.93
CA GLY A 72 -10.54 -2.63 9.22
C GLY A 72 -11.15 -1.22 9.17
N LEU A 73 -10.92 -0.46 8.10
CA LEU A 73 -11.53 0.85 7.88
C LEU A 73 -13.05 0.75 7.68
N ARG A 74 -13.52 -0.25 6.91
CA ARG A 74 -14.96 -0.51 6.76
C ARG A 74 -15.63 -0.96 8.06
N ALA A 75 -14.90 -1.62 8.95
CA ALA A 75 -15.40 -1.97 10.27
C ALA A 75 -15.33 -0.81 11.26
N ALA A 76 -14.38 0.13 11.09
CA ALA A 76 -14.11 1.20 12.04
C ALA A 76 -15.33 2.11 12.25
N THR A 77 -15.74 2.28 13.51
CA THR A 77 -16.79 3.22 13.92
C THR A 77 -16.22 4.50 14.51
N SER A 78 -14.90 4.57 14.70
CA SER A 78 -14.20 5.74 15.23
C SER A 78 -12.86 5.97 14.55
N LYS A 79 -12.40 7.21 14.62
CA LYS A 79 -11.10 7.65 14.10
C LYS A 79 -9.94 6.82 14.66
N ALA A 80 -9.98 6.48 15.95
CA ALA A 80 -8.95 5.66 16.58
C ALA A 80 -8.87 4.26 15.96
N GLN A 81 -10.01 3.63 15.72
CA GLN A 81 -10.07 2.31 15.06
C GLN A 81 -9.55 2.41 13.62
N ALA A 82 -9.98 3.43 12.88
CA ALA A 82 -9.57 3.66 11.50
C ALA A 82 -8.04 3.87 11.37
N VAL A 83 -7.46 4.74 12.21
CA VAL A 83 -6.01 4.96 12.26
C VAL A 83 -5.26 3.69 12.68
N SER A 84 -5.78 2.94 13.66
CA SER A 84 -5.14 1.70 14.11
C SER A 84 -5.07 0.63 13.01
N ALA A 85 -6.10 0.54 12.15
CA ALA A 85 -6.12 -0.39 11.02
C ALA A 85 -5.02 -0.05 10.01
N ILE A 86 -4.85 1.23 9.69
CA ILE A 86 -3.79 1.68 8.77
C ILE A 86 -2.40 1.51 9.40
N ALA A 87 -2.25 1.82 10.69
CA ALA A 87 -0.98 1.67 11.41
C ALA A 87 -0.50 0.20 11.44
N ARG A 88 -1.42 -0.77 11.61
CA ARG A 88 -1.10 -2.20 11.49
C ARG A 88 -0.56 -2.54 10.11
N CYS A 89 -1.18 -2.03 9.05
CA CYS A 89 -0.69 -2.21 7.68
C CYS A 89 0.70 -1.60 7.47
N GLN A 90 0.95 -0.40 7.98
CA GLN A 90 2.27 0.24 7.91
C GLN A 90 3.34 -0.57 8.65
N SER A 91 3.02 -1.14 9.81
CA SER A 91 3.95 -1.98 10.57
C SER A 91 4.35 -3.22 9.77
N VAL A 92 3.38 -3.88 9.13
CA VAL A 92 3.62 -5.05 8.28
C VAL A 92 4.53 -4.68 7.10
N ILE A 93 4.23 -3.61 6.38
CA ILE A 93 5.05 -3.14 5.24
C ILE A 93 6.46 -2.74 5.70
N SER A 94 6.59 -2.09 6.86
CA SER A 94 7.89 -1.72 7.43
C SER A 94 8.71 -2.94 7.85
N GLY A 95 8.05 -3.99 8.35
CA GLY A 95 8.68 -5.28 8.62
C GLY A 95 9.25 -5.90 7.36
N TYR A 96 8.49 -5.88 6.26
CA TYR A 96 8.98 -6.36 4.96
C TYR A 96 10.12 -5.50 4.41
N LEU A 97 10.05 -4.17 4.52
CA LEU A 97 11.17 -3.28 4.16
C LEU A 97 12.45 -3.66 4.90
N LYS A 98 12.36 -3.99 6.20
CA LYS A 98 13.52 -4.45 6.98
C LYS A 98 14.04 -5.80 6.49
N GLN A 99 13.16 -6.74 6.14
CA GLN A 99 13.57 -8.03 5.59
C GLN A 99 14.26 -7.89 4.23
N VAL A 100 13.71 -7.07 3.33
CA VAL A 100 14.31 -6.78 2.01
C VAL A 100 15.71 -6.17 2.17
N ARG A 101 15.86 -5.18 3.06
CA ARG A 101 17.18 -4.58 3.34
C ARG A 101 18.16 -5.55 3.99
N ALA A 102 17.70 -6.36 4.95
CA ALA A 102 18.53 -7.35 5.63
C ALA A 102 18.96 -8.50 4.70
N ALA A 103 18.18 -8.79 3.65
CA ALA A 103 18.52 -9.76 2.62
C ALA A 103 19.62 -9.27 1.66
N GLY A 104 20.04 -7.99 1.75
CA GLY A 104 21.23 -7.47 1.08
C GLY A 104 21.21 -7.63 -0.43
N ASP A 105 20.25 -6.99 -1.11
CA ASP A 105 20.09 -7.05 -2.58
C ASP A 105 19.74 -8.45 -3.13
N ARG A 106 19.48 -9.45 -2.28
CA ARG A 106 18.82 -10.70 -2.71
C ARG A 106 17.37 -10.40 -3.07
N TYR A 107 17.20 -9.98 -4.32
CA TYR A 107 15.97 -9.88 -5.10
C TYR A 107 14.79 -10.61 -4.45
N VAL A 108 13.89 -9.85 -3.80
CA VAL A 108 12.53 -10.34 -3.53
C VAL A 108 11.73 -10.06 -4.80
N PRO A 109 11.34 -11.09 -5.57
CA PRO A 109 10.68 -10.89 -6.86
C PRO A 109 9.45 -10.00 -6.69
N GLY A 110 9.43 -8.85 -7.37
CA GLY A 110 8.27 -7.94 -7.32
C GLY A 110 8.36 -6.75 -6.37
N LEU A 111 9.36 -6.72 -5.49
CA LEU A 111 9.54 -5.67 -4.50
C LEU A 111 10.79 -4.84 -4.78
N GLY A 112 10.62 -3.63 -5.27
CA GLY A 112 11.66 -2.60 -5.19
C GLY A 112 11.42 -1.69 -3.98
N ASP A 113 12.50 -1.30 -3.31
CA ASP A 113 12.50 -0.45 -2.12
C ASP A 113 11.66 0.82 -2.30
N THR A 114 11.77 1.44 -3.48
CA THR A 114 11.06 2.67 -3.88
C THR A 114 9.55 2.48 -3.97
N GLY A 115 9.08 1.31 -4.39
CA GLY A 115 7.66 1.00 -4.50
C GLY A 115 6.99 0.86 -3.13
N LEU A 116 7.64 0.16 -2.20
CA LEU A 116 7.16 0.05 -0.82
C LEU A 116 7.18 1.39 -0.07
N ILE A 117 8.21 2.21 -0.30
CA ILE A 117 8.26 3.58 0.23
C ILE A 117 7.04 4.38 -0.27
N SER A 118 6.70 4.25 -1.56
CA SER A 118 5.53 4.93 -2.14
C SER A 118 4.21 4.50 -1.49
N ILE A 119 4.01 3.19 -1.27
CA ILE A 119 2.83 2.68 -0.54
C ILE A 119 2.80 3.20 0.90
N SER A 120 3.95 3.23 1.59
CA SER A 120 4.03 3.78 2.95
C SER A 120 3.60 5.26 2.99
N GLY A 121 3.94 6.03 1.94
CA GLY A 121 3.51 7.41 1.75
C GLY A 121 2.00 7.54 1.59
N VAL A 122 1.36 6.66 0.80
CA VAL A 122 -0.10 6.59 0.67
C VAL A 122 -0.76 6.36 2.03
N LEU A 123 -0.25 5.40 2.81
CA LEU A 123 -0.81 5.07 4.13
C LEU A 123 -0.66 6.24 5.11
N SER A 124 0.49 6.92 5.11
CA SER A 124 0.69 8.12 5.95
C SER A 124 -0.28 9.23 5.59
N ARG A 125 -0.53 9.44 4.29
CA ARG A 125 -1.48 10.46 3.81
C ARG A 125 -2.92 10.09 4.16
N ALA A 126 -3.27 8.80 4.08
CA ALA A 126 -4.57 8.30 4.54
C ALA A 126 -4.77 8.52 6.05
N ILE A 127 -3.74 8.28 6.88
CA ILE A 127 -3.79 8.59 8.32
C ILE A 127 -4.00 10.09 8.54
N GLN A 128 -3.24 10.96 7.87
CA GLN A 128 -3.41 12.41 8.01
C GLN A 128 -4.81 12.87 7.61
N LEU A 129 -5.36 12.27 6.56
CA LEU A 129 -6.71 12.57 6.11
C LEU A 129 -7.75 12.19 7.16
N ILE A 130 -7.67 10.97 7.68
CA ILE A 130 -8.55 10.50 8.76
C ILE A 130 -8.33 11.32 10.04
N GLN A 131 -7.11 11.75 10.33
CA GLN A 131 -6.86 12.59 11.50
C GLN A 131 -7.46 13.99 11.37
N SER A 132 -7.48 14.56 10.17
CA SER A 132 -8.01 15.91 9.95
C SER A 132 -9.54 15.96 9.78
N LYS A 133 -10.17 14.85 9.41
CA LYS A 133 -11.60 14.82 8.98
C LYS A 133 -12.43 13.66 9.57
N GLY A 134 -11.79 12.74 10.29
CA GLY A 134 -12.38 11.53 10.85
C GLY A 134 -12.90 11.68 12.25
#